data_AF-H2ARD8-F1
#
_entry.id   AF-H2ARD8-F1
#
_cell.length_a   1.000
_cell.length_b   1.000
_cell.length_c   1.000
_cell.angle_alpha   90.00
_cell.angle_beta   90.00
_cell.angle_gamma   90.00
#
_symmetry.space_group_name_H-M   'P 1'
#
loop_
_entity.id
_entity.type
_entity.pdbx_description
1 polymer ?
#
loop_
_entity_poly.entity_id
_entity_poly.type
_entity_poly.pdbx_seq_one_letter_code
_entity_poly.pdbx_strand_id
1 'polypeptide(L)'
;MFPKLFQRRSKERSSFVSLLTTILTFLQCISATTFTGRQSLSGVTVFFDTVSITTDSVLVISSGALHYFFSSVINNGELCMYQPGSLISFGMTIAFTSDVYNYGTMVFDDTAATFPMVLQLSGGTFYNSGSIYAKGTYTILYTSSYTIGASNFNNAGLISFDQGSGTGASASLGSGTMTNTGTICVTNTVLTQQATMSGTGCIVLNTSGQLTANTASYSLSGQTVYMSSSSAQVLVSSTGSAVIKVRGFGNSNKITMPYVIMGISYASSTGILTVSHLLGTGYFDIGLG
;
A
#
# COMPACT_ATOMS: atom_id res chain seq x y z
N MET A 1 -56.60 -49.77 -26.17
CA MET A 1 -57.85 -49.00 -26.05
C MET A 1 -57.73 -48.07 -24.85
N PHE A 2 -57.73 -46.78 -25.15
CA PHE A 2 -57.73 -45.58 -24.30
C PHE A 2 -56.77 -45.38 -23.09
N PRO A 3 -55.99 -44.27 -23.11
CA PRO A 3 -55.16 -43.75 -22.02
C PRO A 3 -55.95 -42.75 -21.14
N LYS A 4 -55.22 -42.02 -20.29
CA LYS A 4 -55.63 -40.85 -19.45
C LYS A 4 -55.87 -41.20 -17.99
N LEU A 5 -54.82 -41.17 -17.17
CA LEU A 5 -54.95 -40.81 -15.74
C LEU A 5 -53.65 -40.30 -15.09
N PHE A 6 -52.49 -40.44 -15.73
CA PHE A 6 -51.21 -40.00 -15.13
C PHE A 6 -50.66 -38.64 -15.58
N GLN A 7 -51.44 -37.83 -16.32
CA GLN A 7 -50.97 -36.54 -16.83
C GLN A 7 -51.53 -35.31 -16.10
N ARG A 8 -52.16 -35.50 -14.93
CA ARG A 8 -52.84 -34.41 -14.20
C ARG A 8 -52.24 -34.04 -12.84
N ARG A 9 -51.08 -34.60 -12.47
CA ARG A 9 -50.39 -34.25 -11.20
C ARG A 9 -49.05 -33.53 -11.34
N SER A 10 -48.51 -33.33 -12.54
CA SER A 10 -47.25 -32.58 -12.71
C SER A 10 -47.43 -31.09 -13.03
N LYS A 11 -48.64 -30.64 -13.39
CA LYS A 11 -48.86 -29.25 -13.82
C LYS A 11 -49.13 -28.26 -12.69
N GLU A 12 -49.62 -28.72 -11.53
CA GLU A 12 -49.87 -27.82 -10.37
C GLU A 12 -48.66 -27.65 -9.45
N ARG A 13 -47.70 -28.58 -9.43
CA ARG A 13 -46.44 -28.39 -8.70
C ARG A 13 -45.45 -27.47 -9.42
N SER A 14 -45.59 -27.30 -10.74
CA SER A 14 -44.72 -26.40 -11.51
C SER A 14 -45.05 -24.92 -11.32
N SER A 15 -46.27 -24.56 -10.88
CA SER A 15 -46.65 -23.16 -10.68
C SER A 15 -46.32 -22.63 -9.27
N PHE A 16 -46.13 -23.50 -8.28
CA PHE A 16 -45.67 -23.10 -6.94
C PHE A 16 -44.14 -23.04 -6.84
N VAL A 17 -43.42 -23.86 -7.61
CA VAL A 17 -41.95 -23.81 -7.69
C VAL A 17 -41.45 -22.69 -8.60
N SER A 18 -42.28 -22.22 -9.53
CA SER A 18 -42.00 -21.05 -10.38
C SER A 18 -42.39 -19.70 -9.76
N LEU A 19 -43.07 -19.67 -8.60
CA LEU A 19 -43.36 -18.42 -7.88
C LEU A 19 -42.40 -18.16 -6.71
N LEU A 20 -41.59 -19.15 -6.33
CA LEU A 20 -40.51 -19.00 -5.36
C LEU A 20 -39.14 -18.76 -6.01
N THR A 21 -39.08 -18.70 -7.34
CA THR A 21 -37.86 -18.45 -8.12
C THR A 21 -37.91 -17.14 -8.90
N THR A 22 -38.92 -16.29 -8.70
CA THR A 22 -39.10 -15.04 -9.49
C THR A 22 -39.51 -13.82 -8.67
N ILE A 23 -39.13 -13.74 -7.38
CA ILE A 23 -38.93 -12.48 -6.64
C ILE A 23 -37.76 -12.70 -5.67
N LEU A 24 -36.57 -12.89 -6.25
CA LEU A 24 -35.31 -12.65 -5.57
C LEU A 24 -34.34 -12.03 -6.58
N THR A 25 -34.83 -11.13 -7.43
CA THR A 25 -34.06 -9.91 -7.67
C THR A 25 -34.03 -9.19 -6.33
N PHE A 26 -33.17 -9.66 -5.43
CA PHE A 26 -32.67 -8.80 -4.38
C PHE A 26 -32.21 -7.56 -5.15
N LEU A 27 -32.88 -6.43 -4.89
CA LEU A 27 -32.12 -5.20 -4.69
C LEU A 27 -30.87 -5.67 -3.95
N GLN A 28 -29.72 -5.68 -4.63
CA GLN A 28 -28.47 -5.59 -3.90
C GLN A 28 -28.58 -4.22 -3.24
N CYS A 29 -29.24 -4.17 -2.09
CA CYS A 29 -28.97 -3.14 -1.13
C CYS A 29 -27.48 -3.32 -0.95
N ILE A 30 -26.70 -2.39 -1.50
CA ILE A 30 -25.30 -2.24 -1.17
C ILE A 30 -25.34 -2.00 0.33
N SER A 31 -25.23 -3.09 1.09
CA SER A 31 -25.16 -3.01 2.54
C SER A 31 -23.79 -2.40 2.79
N ALA A 32 -23.81 -1.23 3.41
CA ALA A 32 -22.62 -0.54 3.85
C ALA A 32 -22.67 -0.47 5.36
N THR A 33 -21.62 -0.97 6.01
CA THR A 33 -21.40 -0.70 7.43
C THR A 33 -20.87 0.73 7.52
N THR A 34 -21.71 1.64 7.99
CA THR A 34 -21.38 3.07 8.10
C THR A 34 -21.06 3.41 9.55
N PHE A 35 -19.87 3.96 9.77
CA PHE A 35 -19.39 4.43 11.06
C PHE A 35 -19.53 5.94 11.15
N THR A 36 -20.36 6.39 12.09
CA THR A 36 -20.61 7.80 12.40
C THR A 36 -20.21 8.12 13.84
N GLY A 37 -19.65 9.30 14.06
CA GLY A 37 -19.12 9.70 15.37
C GLY A 37 -17.90 8.86 15.76
N ARG A 38 -17.60 8.76 17.05
CA ARG A 38 -16.50 7.92 17.55
C ARG A 38 -17.02 6.52 17.89
N GLN A 39 -16.46 5.51 17.26
CA GLN A 39 -16.75 4.10 17.54
C GLN A 39 -15.46 3.33 17.77
N SER A 40 -15.52 2.37 18.70
CA SER A 40 -14.38 1.53 19.03
C SER A 40 -14.77 0.07 18.97
N LEU A 41 -14.01 -0.71 18.22
CA LEU A 41 -14.08 -2.17 18.17
C LEU A 41 -12.83 -2.74 18.83
N SER A 42 -12.93 -4.00 19.27
CA SER A 42 -11.78 -4.71 19.82
C SER A 42 -11.74 -6.17 19.40
N GLY A 43 -10.54 -6.68 19.16
CA GLY A 43 -10.32 -8.05 18.72
C GLY A 43 -10.37 -8.21 17.19
N VAL A 44 -10.48 -9.46 16.74
CA VAL A 44 -10.52 -9.79 15.31
C VAL A 44 -11.75 -9.15 14.65
N THR A 45 -11.54 -8.43 13.54
CA THR A 45 -12.63 -7.79 12.80
C THR A 45 -12.72 -8.33 11.38
N VAL A 46 -13.93 -8.66 10.94
CA VAL A 46 -14.20 -9.11 9.58
C VAL A 46 -15.40 -8.35 9.04
N PHE A 47 -15.20 -7.60 7.96
CA PHE A 47 -16.26 -6.87 7.27
C PHE A 47 -16.48 -7.48 5.88
N PHE A 48 -17.69 -7.99 5.65
CA PHE A 48 -18.12 -8.51 4.35
C PHE A 48 -18.72 -7.41 3.46
N ASP A 49 -19.34 -6.43 4.09
CA ASP A 49 -20.00 -5.29 3.47
C ASP A 49 -19.02 -4.12 3.27
N THR A 50 -19.41 -3.14 2.45
CA THR A 50 -18.62 -1.92 2.26
C THR A 50 -18.47 -1.22 3.60
N VAL A 51 -17.25 -0.82 3.98
CA VAL A 51 -17.02 -0.03 5.19
C VAL A 51 -16.92 1.43 4.81
N SER A 52 -17.80 2.27 5.36
CA SER A 52 -17.75 3.72 5.18
C SER A 52 -17.54 4.41 6.52
N ILE A 53 -16.51 5.24 6.62
CA ILE A 53 -16.27 6.11 7.77
C ILE A 53 -16.57 7.53 7.29
N THR A 54 -17.59 8.15 7.88
CA THR A 54 -18.04 9.49 7.46
C THR A 54 -17.09 10.57 7.92
N THR A 55 -17.20 11.77 7.35
CA THR A 55 -16.50 12.96 7.83
C THR A 55 -16.74 13.18 9.32
N ASP A 56 -15.76 13.73 10.02
CA ASP A 56 -15.77 14.00 11.47
C ASP A 56 -16.02 12.75 12.35
N SER A 57 -15.84 11.55 11.78
CA SER A 57 -16.03 10.27 12.47
C SER A 57 -14.71 9.53 12.63
N VAL A 58 -14.63 8.72 13.69
CA VAL A 58 -13.43 7.96 14.04
C VAL A 58 -13.85 6.52 14.31
N LEU A 59 -13.33 5.60 13.50
CA LEU A 59 -13.36 4.17 13.80
C LEU A 59 -12.02 3.77 14.40
N VAL A 60 -12.05 3.35 15.66
CA VAL A 60 -10.92 2.75 16.35
C VAL A 60 -11.08 1.23 16.35
N ILE A 61 -10.07 0.48 15.93
CA ILE A 61 -10.00 -0.97 16.09
C ILE A 61 -8.78 -1.27 16.96
N SER A 62 -9.01 -1.74 18.18
CA SER A 62 -7.94 -2.04 19.13
C SER A 62 -7.77 -3.53 19.32
N SER A 63 -6.55 -4.03 19.16
CA SER A 63 -6.21 -5.45 19.26
C SER A 63 -6.88 -6.36 18.22
N GLY A 64 -6.38 -7.60 18.16
CA GLY A 64 -6.76 -8.58 17.14
C GLY A 64 -5.55 -8.91 16.27
N ALA A 65 -5.34 -10.20 16.00
CA ALA A 65 -4.27 -10.61 15.08
C ALA A 65 -4.68 -10.47 13.61
N LEU A 66 -5.99 -10.44 13.33
CA LEU A 66 -6.55 -10.54 11.99
C LEU A 66 -7.64 -9.49 11.78
N HIS A 67 -7.54 -8.75 10.69
CA HIS A 67 -8.52 -7.76 10.27
C HIS A 67 -8.73 -7.83 8.76
N TYR A 68 -9.95 -8.17 8.35
CA TYR A 68 -10.30 -8.36 6.94
C TYR A 68 -11.41 -7.42 6.50
N PHE A 69 -11.19 -6.75 5.38
CA PHE A 69 -12.16 -5.92 4.67
C PHE A 69 -12.39 -6.54 3.29
N PHE A 70 -13.46 -7.31 3.16
CA PHE A 70 -13.73 -8.08 1.93
C PHE A 70 -14.35 -7.24 0.81
N SER A 71 -15.07 -6.19 1.17
CA SER A 71 -15.64 -5.20 0.26
C SER A 71 -14.90 -3.86 0.39
N SER A 72 -15.31 -2.88 -0.42
CA SER A 72 -14.61 -1.60 -0.51
C SER A 72 -14.58 -0.85 0.82
N VAL A 73 -13.52 -0.08 1.03
CA VAL A 73 -13.40 0.83 2.17
C VAL A 73 -13.38 2.27 1.67
N ILE A 74 -14.27 3.10 2.22
CA ILE A 74 -14.40 4.52 1.91
C ILE A 74 -14.19 5.30 3.20
N ASN A 75 -13.00 5.88 3.37
CA ASN A 75 -12.63 6.62 4.57
C ASN A 75 -12.64 8.13 4.32
N ASN A 76 -13.66 8.82 4.82
CA ASN A 76 -13.72 10.30 4.85
C ASN A 76 -13.39 10.87 6.24
N GLY A 77 -13.20 10.02 7.25
CA GLY A 77 -12.87 10.40 8.62
C GLY A 77 -11.53 9.79 9.04
N GLU A 78 -11.53 9.08 10.17
CA GLU A 78 -10.34 8.41 10.71
C GLU A 78 -10.56 6.91 10.90
N LEU A 79 -9.67 6.10 10.34
CA LEU A 79 -9.53 4.67 10.66
C LEU A 79 -8.24 4.48 11.46
N CYS A 80 -8.37 4.19 12.74
CA CYS A 80 -7.23 4.01 13.65
C CYS A 80 -7.21 2.57 14.14
N MET A 81 -6.25 1.78 13.67
CA MET A 81 -6.03 0.42 14.10
C MET A 81 -4.73 0.35 14.88
N TYR A 82 -4.79 -0.18 16.10
CA TYR A 82 -3.59 -0.34 16.89
C TYR A 82 -3.67 -1.54 17.81
N GLN A 83 -2.50 -2.01 18.19
CA GLN A 83 -2.37 -3.12 19.11
C GLN A 83 -1.95 -2.61 20.51
N PRO A 84 -2.81 -2.70 21.55
CA PRO A 84 -2.41 -2.35 22.91
C PRO A 84 -1.36 -3.33 23.44
N GLY A 85 -0.22 -2.81 23.90
CA GLY A 85 0.87 -3.61 24.44
C GLY A 85 0.41 -4.53 25.57
N SER A 86 0.48 -5.84 25.34
CA SER A 86 0.19 -6.89 26.32
C SER A 86 1.10 -8.09 26.07
N LEU A 87 1.21 -9.00 27.05
CA LEU A 87 2.13 -10.16 27.01
C LEU A 87 1.88 -11.13 25.83
N ILE A 88 0.72 -11.07 25.17
CA ILE A 88 0.32 -11.96 24.05
C ILE A 88 -0.15 -11.16 22.83
N SER A 89 0.43 -9.99 22.66
CA SER A 89 0.08 -9.06 21.59
C SER A 89 0.65 -9.53 20.24
N PHE A 90 -0.11 -10.35 19.50
CA PHE A 90 0.26 -10.74 18.13
C PHE A 90 0.28 -9.53 17.20
N GLY A 91 1.17 -9.55 16.21
CA GLY A 91 1.18 -8.54 15.16
C GLY A 91 -0.12 -8.58 14.34
N MET A 92 -0.58 -7.41 13.91
CA MET A 92 -1.79 -7.30 13.09
C MET A 92 -1.51 -7.76 11.66
N THR A 93 -2.35 -8.64 11.15
CA THR A 93 -2.54 -8.85 9.71
C THR A 93 -3.79 -8.10 9.28
N ILE A 94 -3.62 -7.10 8.44
CA ILE A 94 -4.67 -6.21 7.95
C ILE A 94 -4.77 -6.38 6.45
N ALA A 95 -5.90 -6.89 5.97
CA ALA A 95 -6.13 -7.19 4.57
C ALA A 95 -7.36 -6.46 4.03
N PHE A 96 -7.13 -5.58 3.06
CA PHE A 96 -8.16 -4.98 2.22
C PHE A 96 -8.18 -5.72 0.88
N THR A 97 -9.21 -6.52 0.64
CA THR A 97 -9.26 -7.38 -0.56
C THR A 97 -10.02 -6.74 -1.72
N SER A 98 -10.60 -5.56 -1.50
CA SER A 98 -11.33 -4.78 -2.50
C SER A 98 -10.82 -3.34 -2.49
N ASP A 99 -11.48 -2.46 -3.25
CA ASP A 99 -11.06 -1.10 -3.50
C ASP A 99 -10.98 -0.27 -2.21
N VAL A 100 -9.94 0.56 -2.12
CA VAL A 100 -9.72 1.46 -0.98
C VAL A 100 -9.70 2.90 -1.47
N TYR A 101 -10.59 3.72 -0.91
CA TYR A 101 -10.69 5.15 -1.13
C TYR A 101 -10.41 5.86 0.20
N ASN A 102 -9.23 6.46 0.33
CA ASN A 102 -8.84 7.22 1.51
C ASN A 102 -8.82 8.72 1.23
N TYR A 103 -9.80 9.43 1.78
CA TYR A 103 -9.88 10.89 1.77
C TYR A 103 -9.51 11.49 3.13
N GLY A 104 -9.57 10.69 4.21
CA GLY A 104 -9.21 11.08 5.58
C GLY A 104 -7.89 10.47 6.05
N THR A 105 -7.84 10.03 7.31
CA THR A 105 -6.62 9.48 7.94
C THR A 105 -6.79 8.00 8.20
N MET A 106 -5.82 7.18 7.76
CA MET A 106 -5.65 5.80 8.21
C MET A 106 -4.38 5.69 9.05
N VAL A 107 -4.48 5.10 10.23
CA VAL A 107 -3.37 4.84 11.14
C VAL A 107 -3.36 3.37 11.48
N PHE A 108 -2.22 2.71 11.25
CA PHE A 108 -1.96 1.33 11.62
C PHE A 108 -0.71 1.33 12.52
N ASP A 109 -0.89 1.06 13.81
CA ASP A 109 0.21 1.08 14.79
C ASP A 109 0.32 -0.27 15.52
N ASP A 110 1.40 -0.97 15.20
CA ASP A 110 1.71 -2.28 15.75
C ASP A 110 3.02 -2.25 16.57
N THR A 111 3.47 -1.06 16.98
CA THR A 111 4.74 -0.88 17.70
C THR A 111 4.82 -1.64 19.02
N ALA A 112 3.68 -1.86 19.67
CA ALA A 112 3.60 -2.59 20.93
C ALA A 112 3.41 -4.11 20.74
N ALA A 113 3.38 -4.61 19.50
CA ALA A 113 3.22 -6.03 19.21
C ALA A 113 4.52 -6.82 19.36
N THR A 114 4.35 -8.13 19.58
CA THR A 114 5.43 -9.12 19.68
C THR A 114 5.85 -9.67 18.31
N PHE A 115 4.95 -9.61 17.32
CA PHE A 115 5.23 -10.00 15.94
C PHE A 115 5.02 -8.82 14.99
N PRO A 116 5.72 -8.77 13.86
CA PRO A 116 5.58 -7.66 12.91
C PRO A 116 4.20 -7.59 12.25
N MET A 117 3.88 -6.38 11.77
CA MET A 117 2.64 -6.11 11.04
C MET A 117 2.72 -6.63 9.61
N VAL A 118 1.60 -7.12 9.12
CA VAL A 118 1.36 -7.37 7.69
C VAL A 118 0.19 -6.49 7.25
N LEU A 119 0.47 -5.48 6.44
CA LEU A 119 -0.56 -4.64 5.81
C LEU A 119 -0.64 -4.98 4.32
N GLN A 120 -1.79 -5.45 3.87
CA GLN A 120 -2.03 -5.84 2.49
C GLN A 120 -3.28 -5.17 1.92
N LEU A 121 -3.10 -4.36 0.89
CA LEU A 121 -4.18 -3.78 0.08
C LEU A 121 -4.10 -4.43 -1.30
N SER A 122 -5.07 -5.27 -1.63
CA SER A 122 -5.09 -6.08 -2.87
C SER A 122 -6.33 -5.82 -3.74
N GLY A 123 -7.07 -4.73 -3.46
CA GLY A 123 -8.14 -4.27 -4.33
C GLY A 123 -7.67 -3.88 -5.73
N GLY A 124 -8.63 -3.74 -6.65
CA GLY A 124 -8.32 -3.25 -8.01
C GLY A 124 -7.92 -1.78 -8.00
N THR A 125 -8.59 -0.99 -7.16
CA THR A 125 -8.36 0.46 -7.04
C THR A 125 -7.84 0.83 -5.67
N PHE A 126 -6.79 1.66 -5.67
CA PHE A 126 -6.32 2.38 -4.50
C PHE A 126 -6.27 3.86 -4.83
N TYR A 127 -7.07 4.65 -4.11
CA TYR A 127 -7.08 6.10 -4.22
C TYR A 127 -6.79 6.72 -2.85
N ASN A 128 -5.74 7.52 -2.75
CA ASN A 128 -5.37 8.23 -1.54
C ASN A 128 -5.18 9.72 -1.80
N SER A 129 -6.06 10.56 -1.25
CA SER A 129 -5.86 12.01 -1.15
C SER A 129 -5.67 12.49 0.29
N GLY A 130 -5.88 11.60 1.27
CA GLY A 130 -5.64 11.85 2.69
C GLY A 130 -4.27 11.38 3.16
N SER A 131 -4.21 10.84 4.37
CA SER A 131 -2.96 10.37 4.99
C SER A 131 -3.06 8.91 5.42
N ILE A 132 -2.00 8.14 5.15
CA ILE A 132 -1.84 6.78 5.65
C ILE A 132 -0.54 6.70 6.44
N TYR A 133 -0.62 6.23 7.68
CA TYR A 133 0.52 5.94 8.54
C TYR A 133 0.49 4.47 8.92
N ALA A 134 1.56 3.75 8.61
CA ALA A 134 1.73 2.36 8.99
C ALA A 134 3.05 2.23 9.74
N LYS A 135 2.96 1.94 11.03
CA LYS A 135 4.11 1.80 11.93
C LYS A 135 4.12 0.41 12.55
N GLY A 136 5.02 -0.43 12.05
CA GLY A 136 5.17 -1.80 12.52
C GLY A 136 6.28 -1.96 13.56
N THR A 137 6.24 -3.08 14.28
CA THR A 137 7.33 -3.48 15.19
C THR A 137 8.47 -4.19 14.45
N TYR A 138 9.63 -4.22 15.10
CA TYR A 138 10.79 -5.01 14.69
C TYR A 138 11.04 -6.13 15.70
N THR A 139 11.38 -7.30 15.18
CA THR A 139 11.87 -8.42 15.99
C THR A 139 13.19 -8.90 15.41
N ILE A 140 14.01 -9.59 16.20
CA ILE A 140 15.32 -10.10 15.74
C ILE A 140 15.19 -11.02 14.51
N LEU A 141 14.06 -11.72 14.37
CA LEU A 141 13.85 -12.71 13.31
C LEU A 141 12.97 -12.22 12.15
N TYR A 142 12.14 -11.19 12.38
CA TYR A 142 11.11 -10.76 11.44
C TYR A 142 10.93 -9.25 11.43
N THR A 143 10.62 -8.72 10.25
CA THR A 143 10.33 -7.31 9.97
C THR A 143 8.90 -7.14 9.45
N SER A 144 8.38 -5.91 9.51
CA SER A 144 7.02 -5.63 9.04
C SER A 144 6.94 -5.59 7.51
N SER A 145 5.76 -5.89 6.97
CA SER A 145 5.51 -5.92 5.51
C SER A 145 4.31 -5.06 5.15
N TYR A 146 4.48 -4.21 4.15
CA TYR A 146 3.48 -3.29 3.64
C TYR A 146 3.34 -3.47 2.14
N THR A 147 2.16 -3.88 1.68
CA THR A 147 1.90 -4.10 0.26
C THR A 147 0.62 -3.37 -0.16
N ILE A 148 0.73 -2.53 -1.17
CA ILE A 148 -0.43 -1.95 -1.88
C ILE A 148 -0.34 -2.41 -3.33
N GLY A 149 -0.98 -3.53 -3.65
CA GLY A 149 -0.90 -4.21 -4.95
C GLY A 149 -1.93 -3.77 -6.00
N ALA A 150 -2.59 -2.62 -5.79
CA ALA A 150 -3.64 -2.15 -6.71
C ALA A 150 -3.10 -1.86 -8.12
N SER A 151 -3.86 -2.25 -9.13
CA SER A 151 -3.55 -1.97 -10.53
C SER A 151 -3.89 -0.53 -10.90
N ASN A 152 -4.97 0.01 -10.33
CA ASN A 152 -5.33 1.42 -10.42
C ASN A 152 -4.87 2.14 -9.15
N PHE A 153 -3.60 2.57 -9.13
CA PHE A 153 -3.00 3.25 -7.99
C PHE A 153 -2.91 4.76 -8.23
N ASN A 154 -3.54 5.54 -7.35
CA ASN A 154 -3.41 7.00 -7.31
C ASN A 154 -3.11 7.48 -5.88
N ASN A 155 -1.95 8.12 -5.70
CA ASN A 155 -1.61 8.82 -4.47
C ASN A 155 -1.40 10.32 -4.74
N ALA A 156 -2.32 11.13 -4.23
CA ALA A 156 -2.20 12.59 -4.14
C ALA A 156 -1.89 13.06 -2.70
N GLY A 157 -2.08 12.19 -1.71
CA GLY A 157 -1.87 12.47 -0.29
C GLY A 157 -0.53 11.97 0.25
N LEU A 158 -0.53 11.56 1.52
CA LEU A 158 0.64 11.00 2.22
C LEU A 158 0.48 9.49 2.42
N ILE A 159 1.56 8.75 2.18
CA ILE A 159 1.74 7.37 2.62
C ILE A 159 3.05 7.30 3.40
N SER A 160 3.01 6.84 4.64
CA SER A 160 4.19 6.73 5.50
C SER A 160 4.33 5.32 6.03
N PHE A 161 5.43 4.65 5.66
CA PHE A 161 5.82 3.35 6.21
C PHE A 161 6.99 3.53 7.17
N ASP A 162 6.81 3.07 8.39
CA ASP A 162 7.80 3.16 9.47
C ASP A 162 7.95 1.80 10.14
N GLN A 163 9.18 1.34 10.32
CA GLN A 163 9.45 0.30 11.30
C GLN A 163 10.00 0.96 12.55
N GLY A 164 9.26 0.85 13.66
CA GLY A 164 9.52 1.64 14.86
C GLY A 164 10.93 1.48 15.45
N SER A 165 11.62 0.38 15.14
CA SER A 165 13.04 0.20 15.37
C SER A 165 13.65 -0.78 14.35
N GLY A 166 14.95 -1.09 14.47
CA GLY A 166 15.64 -1.97 13.54
C GLY A 166 15.63 -1.42 12.10
N THR A 167 15.93 -2.26 11.12
CA THR A 167 15.82 -1.92 9.69
C THR A 167 15.27 -3.12 8.92
N GLY A 168 14.80 -2.90 7.70
CA GLY A 168 14.46 -3.99 6.79
C GLY A 168 12.98 -4.38 6.75
N ALA A 169 12.07 -3.52 7.24
CA ALA A 169 10.67 -3.62 6.81
C ALA A 169 10.61 -3.56 5.29
N SER A 170 9.64 -4.24 4.70
CA SER A 170 9.45 -4.24 3.25
C SER A 170 8.21 -3.43 2.88
N ALA A 171 8.34 -2.59 1.86
CA ALA A 171 7.22 -1.90 1.24
C ALA A 171 7.19 -2.19 -0.27
N SER A 172 6.03 -2.52 -0.79
CA SER A 172 5.76 -2.64 -2.22
C SER A 172 4.49 -1.90 -2.62
N LEU A 173 4.55 -1.17 -3.72
CA LEU A 173 3.48 -0.32 -4.21
C LEU A 173 3.20 -0.53 -5.70
N GLY A 174 1.92 -0.58 -6.02
CA GLY A 174 1.35 -0.71 -7.35
C GLY A 174 1.53 -2.08 -7.98
N SER A 175 0.88 -2.28 -9.12
CA SER A 175 1.18 -3.34 -10.06
C SER A 175 1.13 -2.78 -11.48
N GLY A 176 2.29 -2.77 -12.16
CA GLY A 176 2.41 -2.22 -13.53
C GLY A 176 2.64 -0.71 -13.57
N THR A 177 1.59 0.11 -13.49
CA THR A 177 1.70 1.58 -13.53
C THR A 177 0.97 2.22 -12.36
N MET A 178 1.52 3.30 -11.82
CA MET A 178 0.91 4.05 -10.73
C MET A 178 1.13 5.55 -10.88
N THR A 179 0.18 6.35 -10.38
CA THR A 179 0.31 7.80 -10.30
C THR A 179 0.61 8.23 -8.88
N ASN A 180 1.70 8.97 -8.70
CA ASN A 180 2.07 9.61 -7.45
C ASN A 180 2.32 11.11 -7.68
N THR A 181 1.43 11.94 -7.15
CA THR A 181 1.58 13.39 -7.05
C THR A 181 1.73 13.85 -5.61
N GLY A 182 1.50 12.96 -4.65
CA GLY A 182 1.68 13.19 -3.23
C GLY A 182 3.08 12.79 -2.72
N THR A 183 3.15 12.34 -1.47
CA THR A 183 4.39 11.97 -0.80
C THR A 183 4.34 10.53 -0.29
N ILE A 184 5.43 9.79 -0.50
CA ILE A 184 5.67 8.47 0.07
C ILE A 184 6.90 8.59 0.97
N CYS A 185 6.74 8.32 2.26
CA CYS A 185 7.81 8.35 3.25
C CYS A 185 8.17 6.94 3.70
N VAL A 186 9.47 6.66 3.80
CA VAL A 186 9.96 5.40 4.38
C VAL A 186 11.01 5.65 5.45
N THR A 187 10.80 5.04 6.62
CA THR A 187 11.75 5.01 7.75
C THR A 187 12.00 3.56 8.13
N ASN A 188 13.28 3.17 8.25
CA ASN A 188 13.69 1.78 8.54
C ASN A 188 13.07 0.73 7.60
N THR A 189 12.65 1.16 6.41
CA THR A 189 11.83 0.39 5.47
C THR A 189 12.46 0.47 4.07
N VAL A 190 12.45 -0.66 3.37
CA VAL A 190 12.90 -0.81 1.98
C VAL A 190 11.67 -0.75 1.08
N LEU A 191 11.51 0.36 0.35
CA LEU A 191 10.55 0.49 -0.73
C LEU A 191 11.11 -0.16 -1.99
N THR A 192 10.52 -1.25 -2.44
CA THR A 192 10.88 -1.90 -3.69
C THR A 192 9.98 -1.42 -4.81
N GLN A 193 10.57 -0.88 -5.87
CA GLN A 193 9.82 -0.45 -7.04
C GLN A 193 9.26 -1.66 -7.79
N GLN A 194 7.93 -1.74 -7.91
CA GLN A 194 7.22 -2.78 -8.67
C GLN A 194 6.30 -2.22 -9.78
N ALA A 195 6.32 -0.91 -9.97
CA ALA A 195 5.53 -0.22 -10.98
C ALA A 195 6.27 0.99 -11.56
N THR A 196 5.93 1.32 -12.81
CA THR A 196 6.25 2.61 -13.40
C THR A 196 5.45 3.70 -12.68
N MET A 197 6.15 4.70 -12.15
CA MET A 197 5.56 5.76 -11.34
C MET A 197 5.58 7.07 -12.12
N SER A 198 4.40 7.63 -12.40
CA SER A 198 4.20 8.92 -13.07
C SER A 198 3.69 9.98 -12.11
N GLY A 199 3.79 11.25 -12.50
CA GLY A 199 3.35 12.40 -11.72
C GLY A 199 4.53 13.23 -11.20
N THR A 200 4.27 14.10 -10.23
CA THR A 200 5.23 15.07 -9.69
C THR A 200 5.50 14.85 -8.19
N GLY A 201 5.23 13.66 -7.70
CA GLY A 201 5.31 13.32 -6.28
C GLY A 201 6.74 13.16 -5.77
N CYS A 202 6.83 12.89 -4.47
CA CYS A 202 8.09 12.73 -3.76
C CYS A 202 8.16 11.38 -3.04
N ILE A 203 9.33 10.74 -3.11
CA ILE A 203 9.71 9.59 -2.29
C ILE A 203 10.75 10.08 -1.29
N VAL A 204 10.38 10.17 -0.02
CA VAL A 204 11.26 10.62 1.06
C VAL A 204 11.87 9.42 1.79
N LEU A 205 13.19 9.34 1.75
CA LEU A 205 13.98 8.34 2.44
C LEU A 205 14.51 8.93 3.74
N ASN A 206 13.85 8.60 4.85
CA ASN A 206 14.25 9.01 6.19
C ASN A 206 15.35 8.09 6.73
N THR A 207 15.54 8.09 8.05
CA THR A 207 16.52 7.25 8.73
C THR A 207 16.39 5.79 8.30
N SER A 208 17.47 5.26 7.73
CA SER A 208 17.60 3.90 7.21
C SER A 208 16.50 3.53 6.20
N GLY A 209 15.86 4.52 5.59
CA GLY A 209 14.93 4.34 4.49
C GLY A 209 15.69 4.02 3.22
N GLN A 210 15.19 3.06 2.44
CA GLN A 210 15.79 2.66 1.18
C GLN A 210 14.77 2.64 0.06
N LEU A 211 15.17 3.14 -1.11
CA LEU A 211 14.49 2.84 -2.38
C LEU A 211 15.32 1.81 -3.15
N THR A 212 14.71 0.68 -3.50
CA THR A 212 15.26 -0.27 -4.48
C THR A 212 14.62 0.00 -5.84
N ALA A 213 15.34 0.67 -6.72
CA ALA A 213 14.88 1.08 -8.04
C ALA A 213 15.35 0.10 -9.13
N ASN A 214 14.42 -0.32 -9.98
CA ASN A 214 14.70 -1.06 -11.21
C ASN A 214 14.31 -0.18 -12.39
N THR A 215 15.22 0.70 -12.77
CA THR A 215 14.98 1.69 -13.83
C THR A 215 14.99 1.12 -15.24
N ALA A 216 15.45 -0.13 -15.41
CA ALA A 216 15.35 -0.83 -16.68
C ALA A 216 13.91 -1.29 -16.97
N SER A 217 13.17 -1.68 -15.93
CA SER A 217 11.78 -2.16 -16.05
C SER A 217 10.73 -1.08 -15.75
N TYR A 218 11.04 -0.15 -14.84
CA TYR A 218 10.05 0.77 -14.29
C TYR A 218 10.59 2.19 -14.24
N SER A 219 9.87 3.12 -14.89
CA SER A 219 10.26 4.54 -14.88
C SER A 219 9.90 5.22 -13.56
N LEU A 220 10.74 6.15 -13.10
CA LEU A 220 10.49 7.10 -12.00
C LEU A 220 10.39 8.54 -12.52
N SER A 221 10.05 8.71 -13.80
CA SER A 221 10.03 10.03 -14.44
C SER A 221 9.07 10.99 -13.72
N GLY A 222 9.56 12.21 -13.46
CA GLY A 222 8.81 13.26 -12.75
C GLY A 222 8.80 13.11 -11.22
N GLN A 223 9.12 11.94 -10.68
CA GLN A 223 9.25 11.72 -9.24
C GLN A 223 10.55 12.33 -8.72
N THR A 224 10.52 12.85 -7.49
CA THR A 224 11.74 13.26 -6.77
C THR A 224 12.01 12.27 -5.66
N VAL A 225 13.23 11.70 -5.62
CA VAL A 225 13.70 10.91 -4.48
C VAL A 225 14.49 11.84 -3.56
N TYR A 226 13.97 12.10 -2.35
CA TYR A 226 14.62 12.96 -1.37
C TYR A 226 15.28 12.13 -0.27
N MET A 227 16.60 12.21 -0.17
CA MET A 227 17.40 11.52 0.85
C MET A 227 17.54 12.44 2.07
N SER A 228 16.59 12.37 3.01
CA SER A 228 16.51 13.31 4.13
C SER A 228 17.49 12.99 5.27
N SER A 229 18.00 11.76 5.33
CA SER A 229 18.92 11.29 6.38
C SER A 229 20.27 10.85 5.80
N SER A 230 21.31 10.89 6.63
CA SER A 230 22.65 10.37 6.29
C SER A 230 22.69 8.85 6.14
N SER A 231 21.73 8.13 6.72
CA SER A 231 21.58 6.68 6.55
C SER A 231 20.64 6.28 5.42
N ALA A 232 20.08 7.24 4.68
CA ALA A 232 19.21 6.98 3.54
C ALA A 232 19.98 6.33 2.38
N GLN A 233 19.32 5.46 1.63
CA GLN A 233 19.96 4.71 0.54
C GLN A 233 19.08 4.59 -0.70
N VAL A 234 19.66 4.80 -1.87
CA VAL A 234 19.06 4.42 -3.15
C VAL A 234 19.85 3.25 -3.71
N LEU A 235 19.24 2.07 -3.78
CA LEU A 235 19.81 0.91 -4.44
C LEU A 235 19.25 0.83 -5.87
N VAL A 236 20.10 0.94 -6.88
CA VAL A 236 19.70 0.73 -8.28
C VAL A 236 20.05 -0.68 -8.68
N SER A 237 19.04 -1.56 -8.68
CA SER A 237 19.22 -2.99 -8.97
C SER A 237 19.37 -3.28 -10.46
N SER A 238 18.93 -2.37 -11.33
CA SER A 238 19.14 -2.42 -12.78
C SER A 238 18.97 -1.02 -13.38
N THR A 239 19.79 -0.70 -14.38
CA THR A 239 19.87 0.63 -15.01
C THR A 239 19.19 0.66 -16.37
N GLY A 240 18.28 1.63 -16.54
CA GLY A 240 17.74 2.03 -17.84
C GLY A 240 18.33 3.38 -18.28
N SER A 241 17.80 3.94 -19.38
CA SER A 241 18.20 5.26 -19.87
C SER A 241 17.55 6.44 -19.12
N ALA A 242 16.66 6.16 -18.18
CA ALA A 242 15.94 7.20 -17.43
C ALA A 242 16.83 7.84 -16.36
N VAL A 243 16.73 9.16 -16.23
CA VAL A 243 17.39 9.93 -15.17
C VAL A 243 16.58 9.83 -13.89
N ILE A 244 17.19 9.40 -12.79
CA ILE A 244 16.56 9.44 -11.46
C ILE A 244 16.84 10.82 -10.86
N LYS A 245 15.79 11.55 -10.51
CA LYS A 245 15.93 12.83 -9.80
C LYS A 245 16.09 12.56 -8.31
N VAL A 246 17.27 12.87 -7.79
CA VAL A 246 17.65 12.69 -6.39
C VAL A 246 17.95 14.04 -5.76
N ARG A 247 17.49 14.27 -4.54
CA ARG A 247 17.77 15.49 -3.77
C ARG A 247 18.26 15.11 -2.38
N GLY A 248 19.08 15.96 -1.77
CA GLY A 248 19.71 15.69 -0.47
C GLY A 248 20.91 14.75 -0.51
N PHE A 249 21.38 14.36 -1.70
CA PHE A 249 22.57 13.51 -1.84
C PHE A 249 23.85 14.26 -1.42
N GLY A 250 24.76 13.60 -0.71
CA GLY A 250 26.05 14.15 -0.28
C GLY A 250 26.26 14.22 1.23
N ASN A 251 25.21 13.99 2.04
CA ASN A 251 25.30 13.96 3.51
C ASN A 251 25.63 12.55 4.04
N SER A 252 26.65 11.89 3.52
CA SER A 252 27.02 10.47 3.81
C SER A 252 26.00 9.39 3.41
N ASN A 253 24.85 9.80 2.88
CA ASN A 253 23.88 8.91 2.26
C ASN A 253 24.42 8.30 0.96
N LYS A 254 23.82 7.20 0.52
CA LYS A 254 24.43 6.35 -0.52
C LYS A 254 23.51 6.10 -1.70
N ILE A 255 24.09 6.20 -2.89
CA ILE A 255 23.54 5.59 -4.11
C ILE A 255 24.40 4.34 -4.36
N THR A 256 23.76 3.18 -4.32
CA THR A 256 24.41 1.87 -4.41
C THR A 256 24.01 1.18 -5.71
N MET A 257 24.98 0.54 -6.35
CA MET A 257 24.76 -0.35 -7.48
C MET A 257 25.43 -1.70 -7.19
N PRO A 258 24.80 -2.85 -7.51
CA PRO A 258 25.38 -4.18 -7.27
C PRO A 258 26.44 -4.57 -8.33
N TYR A 259 27.05 -3.59 -9.00
CA TYR A 259 27.93 -3.79 -10.15
C TYR A 259 29.29 -3.14 -9.92
N VAL A 260 30.31 -3.65 -10.62
CA VAL A 260 31.63 -3.03 -10.65
C VAL A 260 31.53 -1.68 -11.33
N ILE A 261 31.86 -0.61 -10.60
CA ILE A 261 31.93 0.76 -11.12
C ILE A 261 33.20 0.91 -11.94
N MET A 262 33.04 1.32 -13.20
CA MET A 262 34.15 1.55 -14.15
C MET A 262 34.48 3.04 -14.30
N GLY A 263 33.53 3.93 -13.99
CA GLY A 263 33.74 5.37 -14.08
C GLY A 263 32.62 6.17 -13.43
N ILE A 264 32.98 7.35 -12.95
CA ILE A 264 32.05 8.33 -12.37
C ILE A 264 32.38 9.68 -12.99
N SER A 265 31.36 10.39 -13.48
CA SER A 265 31.49 11.76 -13.94
C SER A 265 30.32 12.61 -13.46
N TYR A 266 30.55 13.91 -13.27
CA TYR A 266 29.54 14.85 -12.82
C TYR A 266 29.54 16.09 -13.71
N ALA A 267 28.38 16.44 -14.24
CA ALA A 267 28.20 17.61 -15.09
C ALA A 267 27.65 18.78 -14.27
N SER A 268 28.53 19.71 -13.86
CA SER A 268 28.18 20.87 -13.02
C SER A 268 27.19 21.85 -13.65
N SER A 269 26.95 21.79 -14.96
CA SER A 269 25.95 22.61 -15.65
C SER A 269 24.52 22.06 -15.54
N THR A 270 24.39 20.74 -15.30
CA THR A 270 23.08 20.05 -15.27
C THR A 270 22.78 19.42 -13.91
N GLY A 271 23.79 19.19 -13.08
CA GLY A 271 23.66 18.47 -11.82
C GLY A 271 23.57 16.95 -12.00
N ILE A 272 23.87 16.44 -13.21
CA ILE A 272 23.78 15.02 -13.52
C ILE A 272 25.08 14.30 -13.14
N LEU A 273 24.98 13.38 -12.20
CA LEU A 273 25.96 12.35 -11.89
C LEU A 273 25.74 11.15 -12.82
N THR A 274 26.78 10.79 -13.56
CA THR A 274 26.80 9.63 -14.46
C THR A 274 27.71 8.56 -13.86
N VAL A 275 27.19 7.35 -13.71
CA VAL A 275 27.94 6.21 -13.15
C VAL A 275 27.94 5.07 -14.16
N SER A 276 29.11 4.83 -14.75
CA SER A 276 29.34 3.72 -15.69
C SER A 276 29.77 2.48 -14.92
N HIS A 277 29.16 1.35 -15.25
CA HIS A 277 29.40 0.05 -14.62
C HIS A 277 29.36 -1.06 -15.67
N LEU A 278 29.78 -2.27 -15.30
CA LEU A 278 29.97 -3.39 -16.24
C LEU A 278 28.76 -3.67 -17.16
N LEU A 279 27.53 -3.44 -16.67
CA LEU A 279 26.29 -3.76 -17.39
C LEU A 279 25.58 -2.53 -17.98
N GLY A 280 26.14 -1.32 -17.86
CA GLY A 280 25.49 -0.13 -18.39
C GLY A 280 25.91 1.17 -17.72
N THR A 281 25.01 2.15 -17.75
CA THR A 281 25.23 3.49 -17.19
C THR A 281 23.98 3.94 -16.45
N GLY A 282 24.14 4.41 -15.22
CA GLY A 282 23.08 5.06 -14.46
C GLY A 282 23.24 6.58 -14.48
N TYR A 283 22.10 7.27 -14.56
CA TYR A 283 22.03 8.73 -14.58
C TYR A 283 21.23 9.24 -13.39
N PHE A 284 21.81 10.14 -12.61
CA PHE A 284 21.20 10.73 -11.43
C PHE A 284 21.29 12.25 -11.50
N ASP A 285 20.16 12.93 -11.58
CA ASP A 285 20.13 14.37 -11.32
C ASP A 285 20.20 14.56 -9.81
N ILE A 286 21.38 14.91 -9.29
CA ILE A 286 21.64 15.14 -7.87
C ILE A 286 21.60 16.63 -7.48
N GLY A 287 21.32 17.52 -8.44
CA GLY A 287 21.41 18.97 -8.27
C GLY A 287 22.82 19.53 -8.47
N LEU A 288 22.95 20.85 -8.41
CA LEU A 288 24.17 21.58 -8.80
C LEU A 288 25.24 21.66 -7.69
N GLY A 289 24.93 21.24 -6.47
CA GLY A 289 25.71 21.52 -5.26
C GLY A 289 24.98 22.53 -4.39
#